data_AF-A0AAP4EF21-F1
#
_entry.id   AF-A0AAP4EF21-F1
#
_cell.length_a   1.000
_cell.length_b   1.000
_cell.length_c   1.000
_cell.angle_alpha   90.00
_cell.angle_beta   90.00
_cell.angle_gamma   90.00
#
_symmetry.space_group_name_H-M   'P 1'
#
loop_
_entity.id
_entity.type
_entity.pdbx_description
1 polymer ?
#
loop_
_entity_poly.entity_id
_entity_poly.type
_entity_poly.pdbx_seq_one_letter_code
_entity_poly.pdbx_strand_id
1 'polypeptide(L)' 'MKKHVMNLSLDSFEMIKFGTKTIEMRLYDEKRKKISKGDYIILF' A
#
# COMPACT_ATOMS: atom_id res chain seq x y z
N MET A 1 -13.47 5.89 5.71
CA MET A 1 -12.81 4.78 5.01
C MET A 1 -12.70 5.11 3.52
N LYS A 2 -11.52 5.53 3.09
CA LYS A 2 -11.21 5.87 1.69
C LYS A 2 -10.42 4.72 1.03
N LYS A 3 -10.49 4.64 -0.30
CA LYS A 3 -9.71 3.70 -1.11
C LYS A 3 -8.57 4.44 -1.79
N HIS A 4 -7.35 3.94 -1.67
CA HIS A 4 -6.14 4.52 -2.27
C HIS A 4 -5.52 3.55 -3.26
N VAL A 5 -5.26 3.99 -4.48
CA VAL A 5 -4.66 3.14 -5.51
C VAL A 5 -3.14 3.31 -5.54
N MET A 6 -2.40 2.21 -5.52
CA MET A 6 -0.93 2.22 -5.58
C MET A 6 -0.40 1.10 -6.45
N ASN A 7 0.63 1.42 -7.23
CA ASN A 7 1.40 0.40 -7.94
C ASN A 7 2.49 -0.19 -7.05
N LEU A 8 2.82 -1.45 -7.26
CA LEU A 8 3.95 -2.15 -6.66
C LEU A 8 4.82 -2.82 -7.73
N SER A 9 6.04 -3.19 -7.36
CA SER A 9 6.76 -4.21 -8.11
C SER A 9 6.07 -5.57 -7.94
N LEU A 10 6.24 -6.46 -8.91
CA LEU A 10 5.67 -7.80 -8.88
C LEU A 10 6.04 -8.53 -7.58
N ASP A 11 7.32 -8.52 -7.21
CA ASP A 11 7.82 -9.17 -5.99
C ASP A 11 7.11 -8.65 -4.73
N SER A 12 6.94 -7.34 -4.59
CA SER A 12 6.25 -6.77 -3.42
C SER A 12 4.77 -7.12 -3.40
N PHE A 13 4.13 -7.16 -4.57
CA PHE A 13 2.75 -7.59 -4.69
C PHE A 13 2.58 -9.05 -4.26
N GLU A 14 3.45 -9.95 -4.73
CA GLU A 14 3.43 -11.36 -4.36
C GLU A 14 3.68 -11.56 -2.87
N MET A 15 4.68 -10.89 -2.28
CA MET A 15 4.96 -10.98 -0.85
C MET A 15 3.77 -10.52 0.02
N ILE A 16 3.06 -9.46 -0.39
CA ILE A 16 1.85 -9.00 0.31
C ILE A 16 0.71 -10.01 0.11
N LYS A 17 0.52 -10.52 -1.11
CA LYS A 17 -0.50 -11.53 -1.45
C LYS A 17 -0.32 -12.81 -0.63
N PHE A 18 0.92 -13.26 -0.44
CA PHE A 18 1.25 -14.43 0.40
C PHE A 18 1.34 -14.10 1.89
N GLY A 19 1.18 -12.83 2.29
CA GLY A 19 1.19 -12.40 3.69
C GLY A 19 2.57 -12.36 4.35
N THR A 20 3.65 -12.55 3.58
CA THR A 20 5.03 -12.48 4.09
C THR A 20 5.53 -11.04 4.25
N LYS A 21 4.88 -10.08 3.58
CA LYS A 21 5.10 -8.65 3.73
C LYS A 21 3.86 -7.96 4.29
N THR A 22 3.98 -7.45 5.51
CA THR A 22 2.91 -6.75 6.22
C THR A 22 3.15 -5.24 6.37
N ILE A 23 4.36 -4.77 6.02
CA ILE A 23 4.77 -3.36 6.07
C ILE A 23 5.29 -2.95 4.70
N GLU A 24 4.72 -1.87 4.15
CA GLU A 24 5.14 -1.24 2.88
C GLU A 24 5.60 0.19 3.16
N MET A 25 6.92 0.40 3.22
CA MET A 25 7.53 1.71 3.47
C MET A 25 7.61 2.53 2.17
N ARG A 26 7.23 3.80 2.23
CA ARG A 26 7.30 4.73 1.09
C ARG A 26 7.64 6.15 1.57
N LEU A 27 8.06 7.00 0.63
CA LEU A 27 8.24 8.43 0.91
C LEU A 27 6.93 9.06 1.39
N TYR A 28 7.03 9.99 2.35
CA TYR A 28 5.88 10.71 2.91
C TYR A 28 5.45 11.89 2.03
N ASP A 29 5.10 11.58 0.79
CA ASP A 29 4.62 12.52 -0.22
C ASP A 29 3.16 12.98 0.02
N GLU A 30 2.70 14.00 -0.72
CA GLU A 30 1.34 14.56 -0.61
C GLU A 30 0.22 13.53 -0.85
N LYS A 31 0.51 12.43 -1.57
CA LYS A 31 -0.44 11.33 -1.77
C LYS A 31 -0.50 10.45 -0.52
N ARG A 32 0.64 10.11 0.10
CA ARG A 32 0.72 9.24 1.29
C ARG A 32 0.29 9.95 2.57
N LYS A 33 0.46 11.28 2.64
CA LYS A 33 -0.09 12.13 3.71
C LYS A 33 -1.61 12.01 3.88
N LYS A 34 -2.34 11.61 2.82
CA LYS A 34 -3.80 11.47 2.83
C LYS A 34 -4.30 10.15 3.41
N ILE A 35 -3.42 9.21 3.71
CA ILE A 35 -3.77 7.87 4.21
C ILE A 35 -3.98 7.94 5.71
N SER A 36 -5.06 7.33 6.19
CA SER A 36 -5.36 7.24 7.62
C SER A 36 -5.67 5.80 8.03
N LYS A 37 -5.58 5.51 9.33
CA LYS A 37 -5.91 4.19 9.87
C LYS A 37 -7.35 3.83 9.51
N GLY A 38 -7.55 2.62 9.01
CA GLY A 38 -8.85 2.11 8.57
C GLY A 38 -9.19 2.39 7.10
N ASP A 39 -8.32 3.06 6.34
CA ASP A 39 -8.45 3.14 4.89
C ASP A 39 -8.02 1.83 4.20
N TYR A 40 -8.46 1.65 2.96
CA TYR A 40 -8.04 0.54 2.10
C TYR A 40 -7.03 0.99 1.06
N ILE A 41 -6.05 0.14 0.79
CA ILE A 41 -5.10 0.30 -0.31
C ILE A 41 -5.42 -0.77 -1.36
N ILE A 42 -5.64 -0.34 -2.60
CA ILE A 42 -5.80 -1.21 -3.76
C ILE A 42 -4.45 -1.26 -4.48
N LEU A 43 -3.89 -2.45 -4.61
CA LEU A 43 -2.57 -2.70 -5.16
C LEU A 43 -2.67 -3.19 -6.62
N PHE A 44 -1.81 -2.67 -7.49
CA PHE A 44 -1.68 -3.07 -8.89
C PHE A 44 -0.21 -3.25 -9.28
#